data_AF-A0AAD9EIY0-F1
#
_entry.id   AF-A0AAD9EIY0-F1
#
_cell.length_a   1.000
_cell.length_b   1.000
_cell.length_c   1.000
_cell.angle_alpha   90.00
_cell.angle_beta   90.00
_cell.angle_gamma   90.00
#
_symmetry.space_group_name_H-M   'P 1'
#
loop_
_entity.id
_entity.type
_entity.pdbx_description
1 polymer ?
#
loop_
_entity_poly.entity_id
_entity_poly.type
_entity_poly.pdbx_seq_one_letter_code
_entity_poly.pdbx_strand_id
1 'polypeptide(L)'
;MIACRCEQPLMEPTIRKIALLCQVDVPQVLVVRDMPTIYQVPLLLSEQGLIPWLRKAVNLDALHISQDRIEQGAALWKTWASVVSRPYEGELNIALVGKYVQSQDAYLSVVKALEHSSMHLRKKLNIIWVDAEHLEPKAKSEDQAQYHKAWHSVCTASGIIVPGGFGTRGTEGMMAVSKWARENGTPFLGVCLGFQTAIIQYARDFLNLANATSEEFNGEAAEKVVIYMPELNRNNLGGTMRLGLRPTEFQPGSEWSKLRKLYGEAQSVEERHRHRYEANPAHVEKLQEAGLNFVGKDETGERMEIFELKDHPYFVGTQFHAEYQSKVLNPSRPYLGFIAAAAGCLDEVIKEQLAASKLTNGVKHVV
;
A
#
# COMPACT_ATOMS: atom_id res chain seq x y z
N MET A 1 -11.72 17.34 30.24
CA MET A 1 -10.47 16.73 29.76
C MET A 1 -9.82 17.67 28.77
N ILE A 2 -8.51 17.84 28.85
CA ILE A 2 -7.72 18.72 27.99
C ILE A 2 -6.51 17.93 27.51
N ALA A 3 -6.31 17.84 26.20
CA ALA A 3 -5.15 17.21 25.59
C ALA A 3 -4.19 18.30 25.08
N CYS A 4 -3.01 18.38 25.68
CA CYS A 4 -1.96 19.31 25.32
C CYS A 4 -0.97 18.61 24.38
N ARG A 5 -0.98 18.96 23.09
CA ARG A 5 0.04 18.51 22.14
C ARG A 5 1.35 19.28 22.37
N CYS A 6 2.48 18.57 22.45
CA CYS A 6 3.79 19.17 22.68
C CYS A 6 4.91 18.32 22.04
N GLU A 7 6.10 18.90 21.84
CA GLU A 7 7.24 18.14 21.30
C GLU A 7 7.89 17.26 22.39
N GLN A 8 7.97 17.79 23.61
CA GLN A 8 8.62 17.15 24.77
C GLN A 8 7.63 16.98 25.93
N PRO A 9 7.89 16.06 26.88
CA PRO A 9 7.08 15.93 28.09
C PRO A 9 6.95 17.26 28.85
N LEU A 10 5.76 17.56 29.37
CA LEU A 10 5.54 18.72 30.23
C LEU A 10 5.97 18.41 31.67
N MET A 11 6.57 19.40 32.32
CA MET A 11 6.86 19.30 33.76
C MET A 11 5.56 19.37 34.57
N GLU A 12 5.54 18.68 35.71
CA GLU A 12 4.41 18.63 36.63
C GLU A 12 3.83 20.01 37.03
N PRO A 13 4.64 21.06 37.31
CA PRO A 13 4.10 22.40 37.59
C PRO A 13 3.30 22.99 36.44
N THR A 14 3.69 22.71 35.20
CA THR A 14 2.97 23.17 34.00
C THR A 14 1.62 22.48 33.89
N ILE A 15 1.58 21.16 34.13
CA ILE A 15 0.34 20.36 34.13
C ILE A 15 -0.64 20.90 35.18
N ARG A 16 -0.16 21.16 36.41
CA ARG A 16 -0.97 21.75 37.49
C ARG A 16 -1.48 23.15 37.17
N LYS A 17 -0.66 23.99 36.54
CA LYS A 17 -1.07 25.33 36.10
C LYS A 17 -2.19 25.26 35.06
N ILE A 18 -2.09 24.35 34.09
CA ILE A 18 -3.14 24.13 33.09
C ILE A 18 -4.43 23.64 33.77
N ALA A 19 -4.32 22.65 34.66
CA ALA A 19 -5.45 22.13 35.43
C ALA A 19 -6.20 23.25 36.18
N LEU A 20 -5.45 24.09 36.90
CA LEU A 20 -5.98 25.24 37.64
C LEU A 20 -6.66 26.27 36.72
N LEU A 21 -5.98 26.71 35.66
CA LEU A 21 -6.47 27.78 34.78
C LEU A 21 -7.68 27.33 33.95
N CYS A 22 -7.73 26.06 33.59
CA CYS A 22 -8.83 25.50 32.81
C CYS A 22 -9.91 24.83 33.67
N GLN A 23 -9.79 24.89 35.01
CA GLN A 23 -10.77 24.36 35.96
C GLN A 23 -11.08 22.87 35.75
N VAL A 24 -10.03 22.06 35.54
CA VAL A 24 -10.10 20.60 35.40
C VAL A 24 -9.19 19.94 36.44
N ASP A 25 -9.48 18.69 36.78
CA ASP A 25 -8.59 17.93 37.68
C ASP A 25 -7.27 17.62 37.00
N VAL A 26 -6.18 17.48 37.77
CA VAL A 26 -4.84 17.16 37.23
C VAL A 26 -4.83 15.92 36.33
N PRO A 27 -5.49 14.79 36.67
CA PRO A 27 -5.55 13.61 35.79
C PRO A 27 -6.34 13.83 34.48
N GLN A 28 -7.06 14.95 34.34
CA GLN A 28 -7.79 15.30 33.12
C GLN A 28 -6.94 16.10 32.13
N VAL A 29 -5.70 16.44 32.48
CA VAL A 29 -4.72 17.08 31.59
C VAL A 29 -3.82 16.01 31.00
N LEU A 30 -4.01 15.71 29.72
CA LEU A 30 -3.22 14.73 28.98
C LEU A 30 -2.08 15.43 28.23
N VAL A 31 -0.87 14.89 28.36
CA VAL A 31 0.33 15.35 27.66
C VAL A 31 0.54 14.48 26.42
N VAL A 32 0.15 14.99 25.25
CA VAL A 32 0.31 14.28 23.97
C VAL A 32 1.61 14.74 23.32
N ARG A 33 2.72 14.21 23.82
CA ARG A 33 4.04 14.51 23.28
C ARG A 33 4.28 13.84 21.92
N ASP A 34 5.22 14.35 21.14
CA ASP A 34 5.64 13.68 19.92
C ASP A 34 6.15 12.26 20.24
N MET A 35 5.64 11.29 19.48
CA MET A 35 5.97 9.87 19.59
C MET A 35 6.78 9.45 18.37
N PRO A 36 7.72 8.49 18.50
CA PRO A 36 8.45 7.92 17.36
C PRO A 36 7.55 7.47 16.19
N THR A 37 6.35 6.99 16.49
CA THR A 37 5.28 6.76 15.50
C THR A 37 3.91 7.10 16.09
N ILE A 38 2.97 7.47 15.23
CA ILE A 38 1.58 7.77 15.60
C ILE A 38 0.89 6.57 16.28
N TYR A 39 1.34 5.34 15.98
CA TYR A 39 0.73 4.12 16.53
C TYR A 39 1.11 3.85 18.00
N GLN A 40 2.07 4.59 18.56
CA GLN A 40 2.40 4.55 19.97
C GLN A 40 1.60 5.56 20.81
N VAL A 41 0.86 6.50 20.19
CA VAL A 41 0.00 7.44 20.90
C VAL A 41 -1.04 6.73 21.79
N PRO A 42 -1.70 5.64 21.37
CA PRO A 42 -2.58 4.87 22.26
C PRO A 42 -1.88 4.37 23.53
N LEU A 43 -0.60 3.96 23.45
CA LEU A 43 0.16 3.52 24.61
C LEU A 43 0.41 4.68 25.58
N LEU A 44 0.83 5.83 25.06
CA LEU A 44 1.03 7.07 25.83
C LEU A 44 -0.24 7.50 26.56
N LEU A 45 -1.40 7.42 25.90
CA LEU A 45 -2.69 7.79 26.50
C LEU A 45 -3.11 6.77 27.57
N SER A 46 -2.82 5.49 27.36
CA SER A 46 -3.06 4.44 28.35
C SER A 46 -2.21 4.63 29.60
N GLU A 47 -0.92 4.97 29.45
CA GLU A 47 0.01 5.27 30.55
C GLU A 47 -0.47 6.44 31.41
N GLN A 48 -1.16 7.41 30.81
CA GLN A 48 -1.73 8.58 31.50
C GLN A 48 -3.12 8.31 32.10
N GLY A 49 -3.59 7.06 32.10
CA GLY A 49 -4.85 6.70 32.77
C GLY A 49 -6.12 7.13 32.03
N LEU A 50 -6.03 7.39 30.71
CA LEU A 50 -7.20 7.79 29.91
C LEU A 50 -8.32 6.75 29.96
N ILE A 51 -7.98 5.46 29.86
CA ILE A 51 -8.98 4.38 29.78
C ILE A 51 -9.80 4.26 31.08
N PRO A 52 -9.20 4.12 32.28
CA PRO A 52 -9.96 4.11 33.54
C PRO A 52 -10.82 5.37 33.73
N TRP A 53 -10.29 6.54 33.35
CA TRP A 53 -11.02 7.80 33.47
C TRP A 53 -12.27 7.82 32.57
N LEU A 54 -12.13 7.46 31.29
CA LEU A 54 -13.24 7.41 30.33
C LEU A 54 -14.31 6.42 30.79
N ARG A 55 -13.91 5.23 31.25
CA ARG A 55 -14.84 4.20 31.73
C ARG A 55 -15.76 4.72 32.83
N LYS A 56 -15.19 5.44 33.81
CA LYS A 56 -15.96 6.07 34.89
C LYS A 56 -16.82 7.24 34.38
N ALA A 57 -16.25 8.12 33.56
CA ALA A 57 -16.91 9.35 33.12
C ALA A 57 -18.17 9.11 32.27
N VAL A 58 -18.16 8.06 31.42
CA VAL A 58 -19.31 7.68 30.58
C VAL A 58 -20.05 6.44 31.10
N ASN A 59 -19.81 6.05 32.36
CA ASN A 59 -20.48 4.93 33.04
C ASN A 59 -20.41 3.59 32.26
N LEU A 60 -19.29 3.31 31.61
CA LEU A 60 -19.07 2.05 30.89
C LEU A 60 -18.91 0.86 31.85
N ASP A 61 -18.54 1.10 33.11
CA ASP A 61 -18.41 0.05 34.12
C ASP A 61 -19.75 -0.58 34.51
N ALA A 62 -20.88 0.09 34.21
CA ALA A 62 -22.22 -0.47 34.38
C ALA A 62 -22.61 -1.46 33.28
N LEU A 63 -21.85 -1.53 32.18
CA LEU A 63 -22.12 -2.45 31.08
C LEU A 63 -21.62 -3.85 31.43
N HIS A 64 -22.49 -4.84 31.23
CA HIS A 64 -22.06 -6.23 31.26
C HIS A 64 -21.33 -6.57 29.95
N ILE A 65 -20.05 -6.93 30.07
CA ILE A 65 -19.22 -7.40 28.96
C ILE A 65 -18.89 -8.86 29.23
N SER A 66 -19.19 -9.74 28.26
CA SER A 66 -18.87 -11.17 28.35
C SER A 66 -17.37 -11.38 28.50
N GLN A 67 -16.98 -12.40 29.27
CA GLN A 67 -15.57 -12.77 29.51
C GLN A 67 -14.79 -12.93 28.19
N ASP A 68 -15.37 -13.58 27.19
CA ASP A 68 -14.77 -13.76 25.86
C ASP A 68 -14.36 -12.43 25.19
N ARG A 69 -15.17 -11.38 25.35
CA ARG A 69 -14.85 -10.05 24.76
C ARG A 69 -13.73 -9.35 25.52
N ILE A 70 -13.65 -9.56 26.83
CA ILE A 70 -12.57 -9.03 27.67
C ILE A 70 -11.25 -9.68 27.24
N GLU A 71 -11.24 -11.00 27.07
CA GLU A 71 -10.07 -11.76 26.63
C GLU A 71 -9.64 -11.38 25.21
N GLN A 72 -10.58 -11.22 24.28
CA GLN A 72 -10.30 -10.71 22.93
C GLN A 72 -9.70 -9.30 22.96
N GLY A 73 -10.23 -8.40 23.78
CA GLY A 73 -9.68 -7.04 23.93
C GLY A 73 -8.26 -7.04 24.50
N ALA A 74 -8.00 -7.87 25.52
CA ALA A 74 -6.68 -8.01 26.11
C ALA A 74 -5.66 -8.61 25.12
N ALA A 75 -6.06 -9.62 24.36
CA ALA A 75 -5.23 -10.19 23.30
C ALA A 75 -4.90 -9.16 22.21
N LEU A 76 -5.91 -8.43 21.73
CA LEU A 76 -5.73 -7.35 20.75
C LEU A 76 -4.78 -6.27 21.25
N TRP A 77 -4.93 -5.83 22.50
CA TRP A 77 -4.05 -4.83 23.10
C TRP A 77 -2.61 -5.33 23.24
N LYS A 78 -2.43 -6.59 23.64
CA LYS A 78 -1.11 -7.23 23.72
C LYS A 78 -0.45 -7.29 22.34
N THR A 79 -1.19 -7.68 21.30
CA THR A 79 -0.69 -7.67 19.92
C THR A 79 -0.34 -6.26 19.47
N TRP A 80 -1.22 -5.28 19.68
CA TRP A 80 -0.96 -3.86 19.36
C TRP A 80 0.31 -3.36 20.01
N ALA A 81 0.41 -3.45 21.34
CA ALA A 81 1.57 -3.01 22.09
C ALA A 81 2.85 -3.68 21.58
N SER A 82 2.80 -4.98 21.31
CA SER A 82 3.90 -5.74 20.74
C SER A 82 4.32 -5.23 19.35
N VAL A 83 3.38 -5.00 18.42
CA VAL A 83 3.70 -4.55 17.06
C VAL A 83 4.29 -3.14 17.06
N VAL A 84 3.75 -2.22 17.87
CA VAL A 84 4.13 -0.80 17.81
C VAL A 84 5.35 -0.43 18.66
N SER A 85 5.79 -1.30 19.57
CA SER A 85 6.93 -1.03 20.47
C SER A 85 8.19 -1.85 20.16
N ARG A 86 8.09 -2.88 19.30
CA ARG A 86 9.22 -3.74 18.97
C ARG A 86 10.35 -2.96 18.27
N PRO A 87 11.63 -3.24 18.60
CA PRO A 87 12.75 -2.66 17.89
C PRO A 87 12.86 -3.24 16.48
N TYR A 88 13.33 -2.40 15.56
CA TYR A 88 13.61 -2.76 14.17
C TYR A 88 14.91 -3.58 14.05
N GLU A 89 14.94 -4.51 13.10
CA GLU A 89 16.02 -5.44 12.78
C GLU A 89 16.58 -5.13 11.38
N GLY A 90 17.22 -3.97 11.26
CA GLY A 90 17.80 -3.46 10.02
C GLY A 90 16.95 -2.40 9.33
N GLU A 91 17.55 -1.74 8.34
CA GLU A 91 16.92 -0.70 7.53
C GLU A 91 16.56 -1.24 6.16
N LEU A 92 15.47 -0.74 5.58
CA LEU A 92 14.99 -1.14 4.27
C LEU A 92 14.73 0.11 3.42
N ASN A 93 15.50 0.23 2.33
CA ASN A 93 15.43 1.36 1.42
C ASN A 93 14.46 1.06 0.28
N ILE A 94 13.35 1.80 0.23
CA ILE A 94 12.31 1.64 -0.81
C ILE A 94 12.26 2.91 -1.65
N ALA A 95 12.44 2.78 -2.97
CA ALA A 95 12.25 3.89 -3.90
C ALA A 95 10.76 4.05 -4.22
N LEU A 96 10.18 5.18 -3.86
CA LEU A 96 8.84 5.59 -4.27
C LEU A 96 8.97 6.54 -5.47
N VAL A 97 8.62 6.03 -6.65
CA VAL A 97 8.75 6.76 -7.93
C VAL A 97 7.41 7.37 -8.30
N GLY A 98 7.26 8.66 -8.05
CA GLY A 98 5.97 9.35 -8.15
C GLY A 98 6.04 10.66 -8.94
N LYS A 99 4.86 11.19 -9.26
CA LYS A 99 4.66 12.49 -9.92
C LYS A 99 4.70 13.65 -8.93
N TYR A 100 4.29 13.41 -7.69
CA TYR A 100 4.00 14.46 -6.71
C TYR A 100 4.96 14.41 -5.52
N VAL A 101 6.24 14.09 -5.73
CA VAL A 101 7.19 13.87 -4.64
C VAL A 101 7.46 15.10 -3.77
N GLN A 102 7.19 16.30 -4.30
CA GLN A 102 7.26 17.55 -3.52
C GLN A 102 6.14 17.66 -2.47
N SER A 103 5.00 17.00 -2.69
CA SER A 103 3.91 16.90 -1.74
C SER A 103 3.78 15.44 -1.29
N GLN A 104 4.58 15.08 -0.28
CA GLN A 104 4.62 13.70 0.24
C GLN A 104 3.23 13.21 0.70
N ASP A 105 2.37 14.13 1.14
CA ASP A 105 0.99 13.84 1.54
C ASP A 105 0.12 13.27 0.40
N ALA A 106 0.47 13.56 -0.87
CA ALA A 106 -0.21 12.97 -2.02
C ALA A 106 -0.11 11.43 -2.04
N TYR A 107 0.87 10.87 -1.33
CA TYR A 107 1.11 9.43 -1.22
C TYR A 107 0.97 8.92 0.22
N LEU A 108 0.30 9.65 1.13
CA LEU A 108 0.23 9.30 2.54
C LEU A 108 -0.34 7.89 2.78
N SER A 109 -1.39 7.50 2.06
CA SER A 109 -1.98 6.15 2.19
C SER A 109 -0.98 5.06 1.80
N VAL A 110 -0.21 5.27 0.73
CA VAL A 110 0.86 4.37 0.26
C VAL A 110 1.96 4.27 1.32
N VAL A 111 2.42 5.41 1.84
CA VAL A 111 3.43 5.48 2.91
C VAL A 111 2.96 4.70 4.14
N LYS A 112 1.70 4.87 4.57
CA LYS A 112 1.15 4.14 5.71
C LYS A 112 1.03 2.65 5.47
N ALA A 113 0.66 2.22 4.26
CA ALA A 113 0.62 0.80 3.93
C ALA A 113 2.01 0.14 3.93
N LEU A 114 3.04 0.85 3.47
CA LEU A 114 4.44 0.44 3.59
C LEU A 114 4.90 0.40 5.06
N GLU A 115 4.53 1.41 5.85
CA GLU A 115 4.86 1.49 7.28
C GLU A 115 4.23 0.32 8.06
N HIS A 116 2.93 0.02 7.85
CA HIS A 116 2.27 -1.13 8.47
C HIS A 116 2.99 -2.45 8.17
N SER A 117 3.35 -2.66 6.90
CA SER A 117 4.06 -3.87 6.44
C SER A 117 5.47 -3.96 7.04
N SER A 118 6.18 -2.82 7.10
CA SER A 118 7.53 -2.75 7.64
C SER A 118 7.56 -2.93 9.16
N MET A 119 6.56 -2.40 9.88
CA MET A 119 6.37 -2.65 11.31
C MET A 119 6.11 -4.12 11.60
N HIS A 120 5.24 -4.76 10.81
CA HIS A 120 4.95 -6.19 10.93
C HIS A 120 6.22 -7.04 10.76
N LEU A 121 7.06 -6.70 9.78
CA LEU A 121 8.32 -7.39 9.47
C LEU A 121 9.52 -6.86 10.27
N ARG A 122 9.29 -5.90 11.17
CA ARG A 122 10.31 -5.25 12.01
C ARG A 122 11.49 -4.70 11.19
N LYS A 123 11.24 -4.15 10.01
CA LYS A 123 12.25 -3.45 9.21
C LYS A 123 12.02 -1.95 9.33
N LYS A 124 13.09 -1.18 9.58
CA LYS A 124 13.00 0.28 9.62
C LYS A 124 12.89 0.77 8.18
N LEU A 125 11.70 1.25 7.81
CA LEU A 125 11.42 1.76 6.48
C LEU A 125 12.13 3.09 6.25
N ASN A 126 12.91 3.18 5.18
CA ASN A 126 13.44 4.42 4.65
C ASN A 126 12.90 4.63 3.22
N ILE A 127 12.08 5.66 3.03
CA ILE A 127 11.48 5.97 1.73
C ILE A 127 12.38 6.96 0.99
N ILE A 128 12.87 6.52 -0.16
CA ILE A 128 13.62 7.36 -1.09
C ILE A 128 12.65 7.91 -2.12
N TRP A 129 12.40 9.22 -2.04
CA TRP A 129 11.48 9.91 -2.93
C TRP A 129 12.16 10.22 -4.26
N VAL A 130 11.61 9.69 -5.36
CA VAL A 130 12.17 9.86 -6.70
C VAL A 130 11.10 10.47 -7.61
N ASP A 131 11.38 11.64 -8.17
CA ASP A 131 10.52 12.25 -9.18
C ASP A 131 10.63 11.45 -10.48
N ALA A 132 9.51 10.99 -10.99
CA ALA A 132 9.47 10.23 -12.23
C ALA A 132 9.98 11.03 -13.44
N GLU A 133 9.86 12.36 -13.46
CA GLU A 133 10.37 13.16 -14.58
C GLU A 133 11.90 13.14 -14.68
N HIS A 134 12.60 13.06 -13.56
CA HIS A 134 14.06 12.95 -13.56
C HIS A 134 14.57 11.61 -14.10
N LEU A 135 13.69 10.61 -14.26
CA LEU A 135 14.06 9.31 -14.83
C LEU A 135 13.85 9.27 -16.35
N GLU A 136 13.22 10.28 -16.94
CA GLU A 136 12.93 10.33 -18.37
C GLU A 136 14.19 10.55 -19.22
N PRO A 137 14.23 10.05 -20.47
CA PRO A 137 15.36 10.28 -21.38
C PRO A 137 15.71 11.76 -21.58
N LYS A 138 14.71 12.65 -21.60
CA LYS A 138 14.91 14.10 -21.78
C LYS A 138 15.70 14.73 -20.61
N ALA A 139 15.48 14.24 -19.39
CA ALA A 139 16.17 14.73 -18.19
C ALA A 139 17.68 14.43 -18.25
N LYS A 140 18.10 13.39 -18.98
CA LYS A 140 19.52 13.10 -19.21
C LYS A 140 20.24 14.24 -19.93
N SER A 141 19.57 14.99 -20.79
CA SER A 141 20.15 16.16 -21.47
C SER A 141 19.88 17.46 -20.73
N GLU A 142 18.70 17.62 -20.13
CA GLU A 142 18.23 18.88 -19.54
C GLU A 142 18.74 19.09 -18.11
N ASP A 143 18.80 18.03 -17.29
CA ASP A 143 19.25 18.07 -15.89
C ASP A 143 19.98 16.77 -15.52
N GLN A 144 21.22 16.65 -15.97
CA GLN A 144 22.07 15.47 -15.73
C GLN A 144 22.23 15.14 -14.25
N ALA A 145 22.32 16.16 -13.39
CA ALA A 145 22.54 15.96 -11.97
C ALA A 145 21.34 15.27 -11.32
N GLN A 146 20.12 15.74 -11.58
CA GLN A 146 18.92 15.09 -11.07
C GLN A 146 18.69 13.73 -11.71
N TYR A 147 18.98 13.58 -13.00
CA TYR A 147 18.86 12.29 -13.69
C TYR A 147 19.73 11.22 -13.06
N HIS A 148 21.02 11.48 -12.87
CA HIS A 148 21.94 10.52 -12.26
C HIS A 148 21.61 10.24 -10.79
N LYS A 149 21.16 11.26 -10.04
CA LYS A 149 20.71 11.08 -8.65
C LYS A 149 19.46 10.20 -8.54
N ALA A 150 18.49 10.41 -9.43
CA ALA A 150 17.26 9.62 -9.48
C ALA A 150 17.56 8.15 -9.81
N TRP A 151 18.36 7.91 -10.85
CA TRP A 151 18.78 6.54 -11.21
C TRP A 151 19.64 5.89 -10.13
N HIS A 152 20.56 6.61 -9.49
CA HIS A 152 21.32 6.08 -8.36
C HIS A 152 20.39 5.59 -7.22
N SER A 153 19.36 6.39 -6.91
CA SER A 153 18.36 6.06 -5.89
C SER A 153 17.57 4.79 -6.25
N VAL A 154 17.17 4.65 -7.51
CA VAL A 154 16.46 3.46 -8.01
C VAL A 154 17.35 2.23 -7.99
N CYS A 155 18.60 2.33 -8.47
CA CYS A 155 19.52 1.20 -8.57
C CYS A 155 20.01 0.68 -7.21
N THR A 156 20.00 1.52 -6.18
CA THR A 156 20.45 1.15 -4.82
C THR A 156 19.31 0.77 -3.89
N ALA A 157 18.05 0.94 -4.31
CA ALA A 157 16.89 0.56 -3.52
C ALA A 157 16.68 -0.96 -3.46
N SER A 158 16.19 -1.44 -2.32
CA SER A 158 15.84 -2.85 -2.11
C SER A 158 14.50 -3.23 -2.77
N GLY A 159 13.68 -2.23 -3.09
CA GLY A 159 12.41 -2.40 -3.76
C GLY A 159 11.92 -1.08 -4.33
N ILE A 160 11.10 -1.17 -5.37
CA ILE A 160 10.58 -0.03 -6.13
C ILE A 160 9.05 -0.08 -6.13
N ILE A 161 8.41 1.03 -5.77
CA ILE A 161 6.96 1.19 -5.86
C ILE A 161 6.61 2.36 -6.77
N VAL A 162 5.68 2.12 -7.71
CA VAL A 162 5.11 3.14 -8.59
C VAL A 162 3.63 3.28 -8.24
N PRO A 163 3.24 4.34 -7.50
CA PRO A 163 1.86 4.56 -7.09
C PRO A 163 0.99 5.14 -8.23
N GLY A 164 -0.29 5.35 -7.92
CA GLY A 164 -1.23 5.98 -8.84
C GLY A 164 -0.90 7.43 -9.17
N GLY A 165 -1.52 7.94 -10.24
CA GLY A 165 -1.43 9.32 -10.68
C GLY A 165 -2.32 9.56 -11.90
N PHE A 166 -2.29 10.77 -12.45
CA PHE A 166 -3.12 11.16 -13.61
C PHE A 166 -2.30 11.97 -14.62
N GLY A 167 -2.70 11.92 -15.89
CA GLY A 167 -2.07 12.64 -17.00
C GLY A 167 -0.73 12.07 -17.46
N THR A 168 -0.07 12.77 -18.38
CA THR A 168 1.10 12.27 -19.13
C THR A 168 2.46 12.50 -18.47
N ARG A 169 2.58 13.51 -17.61
CA ARG A 169 3.84 13.94 -16.98
C ARG A 169 4.56 12.79 -16.26
N GLY A 170 5.85 12.55 -16.47
CA GLY A 170 6.60 11.52 -15.70
C GLY A 170 6.27 10.07 -16.05
N THR A 171 5.34 9.81 -16.99
CA THR A 171 4.91 8.44 -17.31
C THR A 171 6.01 7.63 -17.99
N GLU A 172 6.84 8.27 -18.82
CA GLU A 172 8.00 7.63 -19.46
C GLU A 172 9.06 7.21 -18.43
N GLY A 173 9.24 7.98 -17.36
CA GLY A 173 10.11 7.62 -16.24
C GLY A 173 9.57 6.45 -15.42
N MET A 174 8.26 6.41 -15.16
CA MET A 174 7.59 5.27 -14.52
C MET A 174 7.77 3.98 -15.34
N MET A 175 7.60 4.08 -16.67
CA MET A 175 7.86 2.97 -17.58
C MET A 175 9.33 2.54 -17.52
N ALA A 176 10.27 3.46 -17.64
CA ALA A 176 11.71 3.16 -17.58
C ALA A 176 12.10 2.42 -16.29
N VAL A 177 11.54 2.81 -15.16
CA VAL A 177 11.79 2.14 -13.88
C VAL A 177 11.15 0.76 -13.79
N SER A 178 9.93 0.58 -14.30
CA SER A 178 9.31 -0.76 -14.36
C SER A 178 10.14 -1.73 -15.20
N LYS A 179 10.74 -1.25 -16.30
CA LYS A 179 11.72 -2.01 -17.10
C LYS A 179 12.93 -2.39 -16.27
N TRP A 180 13.55 -1.41 -15.61
CA TRP A 180 14.73 -1.62 -14.80
C TRP A 180 14.49 -2.66 -13.71
N ALA A 181 13.38 -2.56 -12.99
CA ALA A 181 13.02 -3.50 -11.94
C ALA A 181 12.87 -4.92 -12.50
N ARG A 182 12.12 -5.07 -13.61
CA ARG A 182 11.91 -6.35 -14.31
C ARG A 182 13.23 -7.02 -14.72
N GLU A 183 14.16 -6.24 -15.28
CA GLU A 183 15.42 -6.76 -15.85
C GLU A 183 16.47 -7.07 -14.78
N ASN A 184 16.42 -6.41 -13.63
CA ASN A 184 17.40 -6.57 -12.56
C ASN A 184 16.90 -7.42 -11.38
N GLY A 185 15.68 -7.96 -11.47
CA GLY A 185 15.10 -8.77 -10.39
C GLY A 185 14.74 -7.96 -9.13
N THR A 186 14.67 -6.63 -9.23
CA THR A 186 14.36 -5.77 -8.08
C THR A 186 12.85 -5.84 -7.78
N PRO A 187 12.44 -6.18 -6.54
CA PRO A 187 11.03 -6.20 -6.15
C PRO A 187 10.29 -4.94 -6.60
N PHE A 188 9.14 -5.12 -7.24
CA PHE A 188 8.34 -4.07 -7.86
C PHE A 188 6.86 -4.21 -7.48
N LEU A 189 6.25 -3.08 -7.12
CA LEU A 189 4.80 -2.95 -6.97
C LEU A 189 4.28 -1.76 -7.78
N GLY A 190 3.47 -2.03 -8.80
CA GLY A 190 2.76 -1.01 -9.57
C GLY A 190 1.31 -0.88 -9.09
N VAL A 191 0.87 0.31 -8.71
CA VAL A 191 -0.50 0.55 -8.22
C VAL A 191 -1.23 1.49 -9.18
N CYS A 192 -2.39 1.06 -9.69
CA CYS A 192 -3.24 1.84 -10.59
C CYS A 192 -2.47 2.34 -11.82
N LEU A 193 -2.06 3.61 -11.88
CA LEU A 193 -1.19 4.10 -12.96
C LEU A 193 0.14 3.32 -13.06
N GLY A 194 0.70 2.86 -11.94
CA GLY A 194 1.90 2.02 -11.94
C GLY A 194 1.67 0.65 -12.59
N PHE A 195 0.46 0.09 -12.45
CA PHE A 195 0.05 -1.12 -13.17
C PHE A 195 -0.04 -0.84 -14.68
N GLN A 196 -0.70 0.25 -15.07
CA GLN A 196 -0.90 0.60 -16.48
C GLN A 196 0.42 0.91 -17.20
N THR A 197 1.31 1.68 -16.57
CA THR A 197 2.62 2.02 -17.15
C THR A 197 3.50 0.80 -17.30
N ALA A 198 3.48 -0.14 -16.34
CA ALA A 198 4.20 -1.40 -16.47
C ALA A 198 3.67 -2.26 -17.64
N ILE A 199 2.36 -2.31 -17.89
CA ILE A 199 1.77 -3.00 -19.05
C ILE A 199 2.24 -2.35 -20.36
N ILE A 200 2.19 -1.02 -20.44
CA ILE A 200 2.63 -0.28 -21.64
C ILE A 200 4.10 -0.57 -21.92
N GLN A 201 4.94 -0.50 -20.88
CA GLN A 201 6.35 -0.83 -20.97
C GLN A 201 6.55 -2.25 -21.49
N TYR A 202 5.84 -3.23 -20.92
CA TYR A 202 5.97 -4.64 -21.29
C TYR A 202 5.56 -4.86 -22.76
N ALA A 203 4.49 -4.23 -23.20
CA ALA A 203 4.04 -4.28 -24.60
C ALA A 203 5.10 -3.73 -25.57
N ARG A 204 5.77 -2.62 -25.19
CA ARG A 204 6.85 -2.04 -26.01
C ARG A 204 8.01 -3.00 -26.19
N ASP A 205 8.39 -3.72 -25.13
CA ASP A 205 9.53 -4.63 -25.16
C ASP A 205 9.20 -5.98 -25.82
N PHE A 206 8.07 -6.59 -25.50
CA PHE A 206 7.80 -7.99 -25.89
C PHE A 206 6.83 -8.16 -27.06
N LEU A 207 5.98 -7.16 -27.33
CA LEU A 207 5.07 -7.19 -28.48
C LEU A 207 5.59 -6.37 -29.67
N ASN A 208 6.80 -5.80 -29.57
CA ASN A 208 7.40 -4.89 -30.55
C ASN A 208 6.52 -3.68 -30.87
N LEU A 209 5.63 -3.29 -29.95
CA LEU A 209 4.75 -2.14 -30.09
C LEU A 209 5.47 -0.92 -29.53
N ALA A 210 6.53 -0.45 -30.19
CA ALA A 210 7.41 0.62 -29.68
C ALA A 210 6.66 1.91 -29.29
N ASN A 211 5.54 2.19 -29.97
CA ASN A 211 4.67 3.35 -29.73
C ASN A 211 3.43 3.03 -28.89
N ALA A 212 3.38 1.85 -28.25
CA ALA A 212 2.27 1.49 -27.37
C ALA A 212 2.10 2.56 -26.29
N THR A 213 0.84 2.91 -26.05
CA THR A 213 0.47 3.95 -25.09
C THR A 213 -0.93 3.69 -24.52
N SER A 214 -1.42 4.60 -23.69
CA SER A 214 -2.81 4.60 -23.23
C SER A 214 -3.64 5.63 -23.97
N GLU A 215 -4.95 5.39 -24.00
CA GLU A 215 -5.93 6.37 -24.46
C GLU A 215 -5.93 7.66 -23.62
N GLU A 216 -5.54 7.58 -22.33
CA GLU A 216 -5.36 8.77 -21.48
C GLU A 216 -4.23 9.67 -22.01
N PHE A 217 -3.14 9.07 -22.49
CA PHE A 217 -1.95 9.81 -22.90
C PHE A 217 -2.06 10.33 -24.34
N ASN A 218 -2.62 9.50 -25.23
CA ASN A 218 -2.88 9.86 -26.62
C ASN A 218 -4.09 9.07 -27.16
N GLY A 219 -5.25 9.72 -27.22
CA GLY A 219 -6.49 9.10 -27.70
C GLY A 219 -6.46 8.68 -29.18
N GLU A 220 -5.66 9.37 -29.99
CA GLU A 220 -5.50 9.14 -31.44
C GLU A 220 -4.42 8.09 -31.77
N ALA A 221 -3.74 7.54 -30.75
CA ALA A 221 -2.73 6.52 -30.98
C ALA A 221 -3.36 5.25 -31.59
N ALA A 222 -2.67 4.65 -32.56
CA ALA A 222 -3.08 3.38 -33.15
C ALA A 222 -2.95 2.23 -32.14
N GLU A 223 -1.85 2.19 -31.38
CA GLU A 223 -1.50 1.10 -30.46
C GLU A 223 -1.84 1.47 -29.01
N LYS A 224 -3.13 1.36 -28.66
CA LYS A 224 -3.64 1.63 -27.31
C LYS A 224 -3.74 0.33 -26.51
N VAL A 225 -2.75 0.05 -25.68
CA VAL A 225 -2.75 -1.15 -24.82
C VAL A 225 -3.48 -0.94 -23.49
N VAL A 226 -3.81 0.31 -23.17
CA VAL A 226 -4.69 0.71 -22.07
C VAL A 226 -5.76 1.65 -22.64
N ILE A 227 -7.03 1.35 -22.40
CA ILE A 227 -8.18 2.04 -23.02
C ILE A 227 -9.17 2.54 -21.97
N TYR A 228 -9.96 3.55 -22.34
CA TYR A 228 -11.05 4.03 -21.50
C TYR A 228 -12.21 3.02 -21.53
N MET A 229 -12.52 2.43 -20.37
CA MET A 229 -13.56 1.41 -20.25
C MET A 229 -14.42 1.67 -19.00
N PRO A 230 -15.30 2.69 -19.06
CA PRO A 230 -16.08 3.12 -17.90
C PRO A 230 -17.12 2.07 -17.49
N GLU A 231 -17.55 2.13 -16.23
CA GLU A 231 -18.71 1.37 -15.78
C GLU A 231 -20.01 2.07 -16.23
N LEU A 232 -20.88 1.29 -16.88
CA LEU A 232 -22.23 1.74 -17.21
C LEU A 232 -23.15 1.41 -16.02
N ASN A 233 -23.67 2.44 -15.36
CA ASN A 233 -24.62 2.27 -14.28
C ASN A 233 -26.01 2.73 -14.74
N ARG A 234 -27.03 1.87 -14.60
CA ARG A 234 -28.43 2.20 -14.95
C ARG A 234 -28.96 3.45 -14.24
N ASN A 235 -28.39 3.81 -13.09
CA ASN A 235 -28.81 4.94 -12.28
C ASN A 235 -28.05 6.26 -12.57
N ASN A 236 -26.91 6.19 -13.28
CA ASN A 236 -26.11 7.37 -13.63
C ASN A 236 -26.02 7.48 -15.16
N LEU A 237 -26.51 8.59 -15.72
CA LEU A 237 -26.36 8.85 -17.15
C LEU A 237 -24.88 9.12 -17.49
N GLY A 238 -24.29 8.31 -18.36
CA GLY A 238 -22.91 8.44 -18.84
C GLY A 238 -21.95 7.35 -18.31
N GLY A 239 -20.72 7.35 -18.84
CA GLY A 239 -19.66 6.44 -18.37
C GLY A 239 -19.12 6.87 -17.00
N THR A 240 -19.26 6.01 -16.00
CA THR A 240 -18.82 6.29 -14.63
C THR A 240 -17.43 5.72 -14.34
N MET A 241 -16.71 6.34 -13.40
CA MET A 241 -15.43 5.83 -12.90
C MET A 241 -15.66 4.53 -12.12
N ARG A 242 -14.81 3.52 -12.32
CA ARG A 242 -14.77 2.33 -11.48
C ARG A 242 -14.30 2.73 -10.08
N LEU A 243 -15.22 2.70 -9.12
CA LEU A 243 -15.05 3.30 -7.80
C LEU A 243 -15.61 2.40 -6.70
N GLY A 244 -14.88 2.33 -5.59
CA GLY A 244 -15.35 1.65 -4.38
C GLY A 244 -14.85 0.22 -4.29
N LEU A 245 -15.48 -0.55 -3.41
CA LEU A 245 -15.11 -1.95 -3.16
C LEU A 245 -15.64 -2.81 -4.32
N ARG A 246 -14.77 -3.61 -4.94
CA ARG A 246 -15.13 -4.53 -6.02
C ARG A 246 -14.45 -5.89 -5.80
N PRO A 247 -15.09 -7.00 -6.18
CA PRO A 247 -14.45 -8.30 -6.19
C PRO A 247 -13.41 -8.37 -7.32
N THR A 248 -12.32 -9.07 -7.04
CA THR A 248 -11.31 -9.52 -7.99
C THR A 248 -11.13 -11.02 -7.83
N GLU A 249 -11.36 -11.78 -8.89
CA GLU A 249 -11.31 -13.23 -8.92
C GLU A 249 -9.95 -13.72 -9.42
N PHE A 250 -9.30 -14.56 -8.63
CA PHE A 250 -8.07 -15.23 -9.04
C PHE A 250 -8.39 -16.28 -10.11
N GLN A 251 -7.61 -16.27 -11.18
CA GLN A 251 -7.87 -17.11 -12.35
C GLN A 251 -7.40 -18.56 -12.13
N PRO A 252 -8.06 -19.57 -12.70
CA PRO A 252 -7.53 -20.94 -12.70
C PRO A 252 -6.11 -21.01 -13.29
N GLY A 253 -5.22 -21.81 -12.69
CA GLY A 253 -3.81 -21.90 -13.12
C GLY A 253 -2.91 -20.81 -12.51
N SER A 254 -3.45 -19.92 -11.68
CA SER A 254 -2.71 -18.89 -10.94
C SER A 254 -2.24 -19.34 -9.55
N GLU A 255 -2.30 -20.63 -9.19
CA GLU A 255 -1.90 -21.13 -7.86
C GLU A 255 -0.42 -20.88 -7.53
N TRP A 256 0.40 -20.56 -8.54
CA TRP A 256 1.78 -20.13 -8.35
C TRP A 256 1.91 -18.68 -7.89
N SER A 257 0.88 -17.85 -8.06
CA SER A 257 0.85 -16.41 -7.74
C SER A 257 1.28 -16.18 -6.31
N LYS A 258 2.25 -15.29 -6.14
CA LYS A 258 2.76 -14.91 -4.82
C LYS A 258 1.67 -14.14 -4.07
N LEU A 259 0.92 -13.29 -4.77
CA LEU A 259 -0.16 -12.51 -4.18
C LEU A 259 -1.34 -13.39 -3.75
N ARG A 260 -1.77 -14.36 -4.56
CA ARG A 260 -2.84 -15.31 -4.19
C ARG A 260 -2.49 -16.07 -2.90
N LYS A 261 -1.24 -16.50 -2.75
CA LYS A 261 -0.75 -17.16 -1.54
C LYS A 261 -0.75 -16.22 -0.33
N LEU A 262 -0.39 -14.94 -0.50
CA LEU A 262 -0.46 -13.93 0.56
C LEU A 262 -1.90 -13.63 0.99
N TYR A 263 -2.87 -13.77 0.09
CA TYR A 263 -4.29 -13.77 0.42
C TYR A 263 -4.82 -15.11 0.96
N GLY A 264 -3.93 -16.08 1.22
CA GLY A 264 -4.29 -17.34 1.85
C GLY A 264 -5.00 -18.33 0.92
N GLU A 265 -4.74 -18.29 -0.40
CA GLU A 265 -5.40 -19.12 -1.43
C GLU A 265 -6.90 -18.84 -1.60
N ALA A 266 -7.33 -17.61 -1.27
CA ALA A 266 -8.69 -17.17 -1.55
C ALA A 266 -9.00 -17.24 -3.06
N GLN A 267 -10.24 -17.59 -3.41
CA GLN A 267 -10.71 -17.60 -4.80
C GLN A 267 -10.96 -16.17 -5.32
N SER A 268 -11.40 -15.28 -4.42
CA SER A 268 -11.63 -13.88 -4.72
C SER A 268 -11.28 -13.00 -3.53
N VAL A 269 -10.98 -11.73 -3.82
CA VAL A 269 -10.68 -10.69 -2.84
C VAL A 269 -11.48 -9.44 -3.16
N GLU A 270 -11.80 -8.64 -2.16
CA GLU A 270 -12.50 -7.38 -2.34
C GLU A 270 -11.58 -6.20 -2.06
N GLU A 271 -11.30 -5.39 -3.09
CA GLU A 271 -10.35 -4.28 -3.00
C GLU A 271 -10.97 -2.98 -3.51
N ARG A 272 -10.35 -1.84 -3.16
CA ARG A 272 -10.91 -0.51 -3.51
C ARG A 272 -10.34 0.01 -4.82
N HIS A 273 -11.22 0.32 -5.77
CA HIS A 273 -10.85 0.90 -7.06
C HIS A 273 -11.17 2.40 -7.10
N ARG A 274 -10.38 3.14 -7.90
CA ARG A 274 -10.60 4.55 -8.23
C ARG A 274 -9.87 4.89 -9.53
N HIS A 275 -10.38 4.39 -10.66
CA HIS A 275 -9.75 4.58 -11.97
C HIS A 275 -10.79 4.48 -13.10
N ARG A 276 -10.35 4.80 -14.33
CA ARG A 276 -11.22 4.90 -15.52
C ARG A 276 -10.73 4.10 -16.73
N TYR A 277 -9.49 3.62 -16.67
CA TYR A 277 -8.80 3.03 -17.81
C TYR A 277 -8.40 1.62 -17.46
N GLU A 278 -8.53 0.70 -18.40
CA GLU A 278 -8.28 -0.72 -18.23
C GLU A 278 -7.25 -1.21 -19.24
N ALA A 279 -6.60 -2.34 -18.94
CA ALA A 279 -5.84 -3.07 -19.96
C ALA A 279 -6.76 -3.41 -21.13
N ASN A 280 -6.33 -3.12 -22.36
CA ASN A 280 -7.14 -3.35 -23.55
C ASN A 280 -7.31 -4.86 -23.80
N PRO A 281 -8.55 -5.41 -23.75
CA PRO A 281 -8.79 -6.83 -23.96
C PRO A 281 -8.20 -7.38 -25.27
N ALA A 282 -8.11 -6.54 -26.32
CA ALA A 282 -7.54 -6.93 -27.61
C ALA A 282 -6.03 -7.27 -27.56
N HIS A 283 -5.32 -6.86 -26.50
CA HIS A 283 -3.89 -7.14 -26.30
C HIS A 283 -3.62 -8.11 -25.15
N VAL A 284 -4.62 -8.46 -24.33
CA VAL A 284 -4.44 -9.28 -23.12
C VAL A 284 -3.85 -10.65 -23.45
N GLU A 285 -4.39 -11.34 -24.45
CA GLU A 285 -3.90 -12.67 -24.86
C GLU A 285 -2.44 -12.62 -25.31
N LYS A 286 -2.09 -11.67 -26.18
CA LYS A 286 -0.72 -11.45 -26.64
C LYS A 286 0.25 -11.15 -25.50
N LEU A 287 -0.17 -10.34 -24.52
CA LEU A 287 0.64 -10.03 -23.33
C LEU A 287 0.87 -11.27 -22.46
N GLN A 288 -0.15 -12.12 -22.29
CA GLN A 288 -0.03 -13.38 -21.57
C GLN A 288 0.90 -14.37 -22.27
N GLU A 289 0.77 -14.54 -23.58
CA GLU A 289 1.66 -15.37 -24.40
C GLU A 289 3.12 -14.88 -24.33
N ALA A 290 3.30 -13.56 -24.25
CA ALA A 290 4.61 -12.93 -24.06
C ALA A 290 5.15 -13.05 -22.61
N GLY A 291 4.39 -13.60 -21.66
CA GLY A 291 4.84 -13.90 -20.29
C GLY A 291 4.30 -12.97 -19.18
N LEU A 292 3.50 -11.95 -19.50
CA LEU A 292 2.84 -11.11 -18.51
C LEU A 292 1.51 -11.75 -18.08
N ASN A 293 1.50 -12.44 -16.94
CA ASN A 293 0.36 -13.24 -16.53
C ASN A 293 -0.66 -12.39 -15.76
N PHE A 294 -1.89 -12.29 -16.27
CA PHE A 294 -3.00 -11.69 -15.53
C PHE A 294 -3.63 -12.73 -14.60
N VAL A 295 -3.29 -12.65 -13.32
CA VAL A 295 -3.69 -13.64 -12.29
C VAL A 295 -5.01 -13.31 -11.61
N GLY A 296 -5.48 -12.06 -11.73
CA GLY A 296 -6.74 -11.60 -11.16
C GLY A 296 -7.54 -10.77 -12.16
N LYS A 297 -8.85 -11.03 -12.25
CA LYS A 297 -9.78 -10.30 -13.13
C LYS A 297 -11.02 -9.85 -12.36
N ASP A 298 -11.79 -8.94 -12.93
CA ASP A 298 -13.11 -8.64 -12.39
C ASP A 298 -14.11 -9.78 -12.61
N GLU A 299 -15.30 -9.65 -12.02
CA GLU A 299 -16.40 -10.61 -12.06
C GLU A 299 -16.94 -10.89 -13.48
N THR A 300 -16.69 -10.00 -14.44
CA THR A 300 -17.06 -10.24 -15.86
C THR A 300 -15.95 -10.96 -16.63
N GLY A 301 -14.73 -10.99 -16.09
CA GLY A 301 -13.54 -11.53 -16.74
C GLY A 301 -12.96 -10.61 -17.83
N GLU A 302 -13.53 -9.42 -18.03
CA GLU A 302 -13.11 -8.48 -19.07
C GLU A 302 -11.98 -7.57 -18.60
N ARG A 303 -11.94 -7.21 -17.32
CA ARG A 303 -10.94 -6.30 -16.77
C ARG A 303 -9.85 -7.06 -16.05
N MET A 304 -8.61 -6.75 -16.39
CA MET A 304 -7.46 -7.31 -15.71
C MET A 304 -7.11 -6.45 -14.51
N GLU A 305 -7.13 -7.04 -13.32
CA GLU A 305 -6.97 -6.29 -12.05
C GLU A 305 -5.62 -6.58 -11.38
N ILE A 306 -5.00 -7.73 -11.68
CA ILE A 306 -3.71 -8.13 -11.12
C ILE A 306 -2.87 -8.80 -12.21
N PHE A 307 -1.61 -8.36 -12.37
CA PHE A 307 -0.60 -9.11 -13.11
C PHE A 307 0.56 -9.54 -12.21
N GLU A 308 1.21 -10.64 -12.58
CA GLU A 308 2.48 -11.09 -12.01
C GLU A 308 3.45 -11.62 -13.08
N LEU A 309 4.75 -11.44 -12.83
CA LEU A 309 5.80 -12.20 -13.51
C LEU A 309 6.22 -13.39 -12.66
N LYS A 310 6.08 -14.60 -13.22
CA LYS A 310 6.29 -15.87 -12.52
C LYS A 310 7.71 -16.02 -11.96
N ASP A 311 8.70 -15.79 -12.82
CA ASP A 311 10.12 -16.03 -12.54
C ASP A 311 10.84 -14.84 -11.90
N HIS A 312 10.11 -13.78 -11.52
CA HIS A 312 10.67 -12.61 -10.85
C HIS A 312 10.44 -12.68 -9.33
N PRO A 313 11.40 -12.24 -8.46
CA PRO A 313 11.26 -12.31 -7.00
C PRO A 313 9.93 -11.74 -6.49
N TYR A 314 9.58 -10.54 -6.95
CA TYR A 314 8.26 -9.95 -6.77
C TYR A 314 8.03 -8.86 -7.83
N PHE A 315 7.26 -9.13 -8.87
CA PHE A 315 6.86 -8.11 -9.86
C PHE A 315 5.36 -8.18 -9.99
N VAL A 316 4.68 -7.31 -9.24
CA VAL A 316 3.24 -7.34 -9.08
C VAL A 316 2.68 -5.98 -9.50
N GLY A 317 1.61 -6.01 -10.29
CA GLY A 317 0.79 -4.84 -10.53
C GLY A 317 -0.61 -5.09 -10.01
N THR A 318 -1.17 -4.09 -9.34
CA THR A 318 -2.59 -4.08 -8.94
C THR A 318 -3.27 -2.85 -9.49
N GLN A 319 -4.42 -3.04 -10.12
CA GLN A 319 -5.21 -1.93 -10.65
C GLN A 319 -6.03 -1.25 -9.53
N PHE A 320 -6.39 -1.99 -8.48
CA PHE A 320 -6.94 -1.43 -7.25
C PHE A 320 -5.90 -0.74 -6.35
N HIS A 321 -6.42 0.02 -5.40
CA HIS A 321 -5.70 0.72 -4.33
C HIS A 321 -5.78 -0.06 -3.02
N ALA A 322 -4.89 -1.04 -2.87
CA ALA A 322 -4.83 -1.92 -1.70
C ALA A 322 -4.40 -1.20 -0.41
N GLU A 323 -3.81 -0.01 -0.55
CA GLU A 323 -3.34 0.80 0.57
C GLU A 323 -4.48 1.26 1.48
N TYR A 324 -5.68 1.47 0.93
CA TYR A 324 -6.85 1.92 1.69
C TYR A 324 -7.41 0.87 2.65
N GLN A 325 -7.07 -0.40 2.44
CA GLN A 325 -7.48 -1.49 3.32
C GLN A 325 -6.38 -1.90 4.32
N SER A 326 -5.19 -1.30 4.22
CA SER A 326 -4.07 -1.62 5.09
C SER A 326 -4.34 -1.19 6.53
N LYS A 327 -4.10 -2.08 7.49
CA LYS A 327 -4.17 -1.81 8.93
C LYS A 327 -2.86 -2.22 9.60
N VAL A 328 -2.54 -1.61 10.73
CA VAL A 328 -1.31 -1.93 11.51
C VAL A 328 -1.21 -3.43 11.83
N LEU A 329 -2.30 -4.03 12.33
CA LEU A 329 -2.33 -5.45 12.68
C LEU A 329 -2.64 -6.37 11.50
N ASN A 330 -3.18 -5.81 10.41
CA ASN A 330 -3.46 -6.58 9.20
C ASN A 330 -2.99 -5.79 7.97
N PRO A 331 -1.67 -5.81 7.68
CA PRO A 331 -1.13 -5.07 6.56
C PRO A 331 -1.71 -5.58 5.23
N SER A 332 -1.87 -4.66 4.29
CA SER A 332 -2.33 -4.97 2.93
C SER A 332 -1.40 -5.99 2.25
N ARG A 333 -1.97 -7.02 1.60
CA ARG A 333 -1.20 -8.16 1.09
C ARG A 333 -0.22 -7.80 -0.03
N PRO A 334 -0.57 -6.95 -1.02
CA PRO A 334 0.40 -6.49 -2.01
C PRO A 334 1.60 -5.74 -1.39
N TYR A 335 1.35 -4.95 -0.35
CA TYR A 335 2.40 -4.18 0.34
C TYR A 335 3.25 -5.07 1.26
N LEU A 336 2.62 -6.01 1.96
CA LEU A 336 3.33 -6.97 2.80
C LEU A 336 4.24 -7.86 1.97
N GLY A 337 3.74 -8.40 0.85
CA GLY A 337 4.54 -9.17 -0.10
C GLY A 337 5.70 -8.37 -0.67
N PHE A 338 5.45 -7.13 -1.06
CA PHE A 338 6.47 -6.24 -1.59
C PHE A 338 7.60 -5.97 -0.59
N ILE A 339 7.27 -5.59 0.65
CA ILE A 339 8.26 -5.35 1.71
C ILE A 339 8.98 -6.65 2.08
N ALA A 340 8.28 -7.78 2.16
CA ALA A 340 8.89 -9.08 2.45
C ALA A 340 9.88 -9.50 1.37
N ALA A 341 9.55 -9.26 0.09
CA ALA A 341 10.44 -9.52 -1.03
C ALA A 341 11.68 -8.63 -0.98
N ALA A 342 11.52 -7.33 -0.74
CA ALA A 342 12.61 -6.38 -0.57
C ALA A 342 13.51 -6.72 0.63
N ALA A 343 12.94 -7.31 1.69
CA ALA A 343 13.65 -7.76 2.88
C ALA A 343 14.25 -9.17 2.77
N GLY A 344 13.99 -9.91 1.67
CA GLY A 344 14.49 -11.26 1.47
C GLY A 344 13.79 -12.36 2.27
N CYS A 345 12.59 -12.12 2.80
CA CYS A 345 11.84 -13.07 3.66
C CYS A 345 10.44 -13.43 3.13
N LEU A 346 10.17 -13.21 1.84
CA LEU A 346 8.85 -13.44 1.24
C LEU A 346 8.30 -14.86 1.45
N ASP A 347 9.15 -15.89 1.29
CA ASP A 347 8.71 -17.28 1.43
C ASP A 347 8.27 -17.64 2.86
N GLU A 348 8.89 -17.01 3.86
CA GLU A 348 8.51 -17.18 5.27
C GLU A 348 7.14 -16.54 5.52
N VAL A 349 6.95 -15.31 5.04
CA VAL A 349 5.68 -14.58 5.16
C VAL A 349 4.55 -15.31 4.44
N ILE A 350 4.80 -15.86 3.25
CA ILE A 350 3.80 -16.67 2.53
C ILE A 350 3.39 -17.89 3.36
N LYS A 351 4.35 -18.62 3.94
CA LYS A 351 4.06 -19.79 4.79
C LYS A 351 3.21 -19.40 6.00
N GLU A 352 3.52 -18.28 6.64
CA GLU A 352 2.74 -17.76 7.78
C GLU A 352 1.31 -17.41 7.38
N GLN A 353 1.10 -16.71 6.25
CA GLN A 353 -0.25 -16.37 5.77
C GLN A 353 -1.09 -17.62 5.44
N LEU A 354 -0.48 -18.63 4.81
CA LEU A 354 -1.14 -19.89 4.51
C LEU A 354 -1.47 -20.71 5.76
N ALA A 355 -0.63 -20.63 6.80
CA ALA A 355 -0.91 -21.28 8.09
C ALA A 355 -2.08 -20.58 8.80
N ALA A 356 -2.08 -19.24 8.80
CA ALA A 356 -3.15 -18.44 9.41
C ALA A 356 -4.50 -18.69 8.72
N SER A 357 -4.55 -18.80 7.38
CA SER A 357 -5.81 -19.07 6.67
C SER A 357 -6.39 -20.46 6.98
N LYS A 358 -5.54 -21.49 7.12
CA LYS A 358 -6.00 -22.85 7.50
C LYS A 358 -6.59 -22.91 8.91
N LEU A 359 -6.14 -22.06 9.82
CA LEU A 359 -6.68 -21.94 11.18
C LEU A 359 -8.06 -21.24 11.20
N THR A 360 -8.42 -20.48 10.16
CA THR A 360 -9.70 -19.72 10.08
C THR A 360 -10.95 -20.50 9.68
N ASN A 361 -10.89 -21.83 9.49
CA ASN A 361 -12.08 -22.67 9.24
C ASN A 361 -13.04 -22.79 10.46
N GLY A 362 -13.09 -21.79 11.33
CA GLY A 362 -14.00 -21.72 12.48
C GLY A 362 -14.00 -20.40 13.25
N VAL A 363 -13.03 -19.50 13.08
CA VAL A 363 -12.98 -18.21 13.78
C VAL A 363 -12.39 -17.13 12.87
N LYS A 364 -13.12 -16.02 12.67
CA LYS A 364 -12.62 -14.81 11.99
C LYS A 364 -11.44 -14.25 12.79
N HIS A 365 -10.22 -14.33 12.24
CA HIS A 365 -9.02 -13.90 12.98
C HIS A 365 -8.89 -12.38 13.11
N VAL A 366 -8.68 -11.98 14.37
CA VAL A 366 -7.62 -11.05 14.76
C VAL A 366 -6.41 -11.93 15.09
N VAL A 367 -5.30 -11.78 14.35
CA VAL A 367 -3.96 -12.19 14.77
C VAL A 367 -3.03 -11.04 14.49
#